data_AF-A0A9W7DRJ6-F1
#
_entry.id   AF-A0A9W7DRJ6-F1
#
_cell.length_a   1.000
_cell.length_b   1.000
_cell.length_c   1.000
_cell.angle_alpha   90.00
_cell.angle_beta   90.00
_cell.angle_gamma   90.00
#
_symmetry.space_group_name_H-M   'P 1'
#
loop_
_entity.id
_entity.type
_entity.pdbx_description
1 polymer ?
#
loop_
_entity_poly.entity_id
_entity_poly.type
_entity_poly.pdbx_seq_one_letter_code
_entity_poly.pdbx_strand_id
1 'polypeptide(L)'
;MKSINRRFTYLSMSATHDLNEVPAAPSATNFVLGESVEMPDDTPTCKGHDFNHGFDISSLIQSMASTGFQATNLARACEEIRRMRTWRLSDVPWKEGDDEDLKDPEVRKTIRA
;
A
#
# COMPACT_ATOMS: atom_id res chain seq x y z
N MET A 1 25.32 -45.39 -38.57
CA MET A 1 26.17 -45.72 -37.40
C MET A 1 27.35 -44.76 -37.37
N LYS A 2 27.31 -43.75 -36.49
CA LYS A 2 28.46 -43.11 -35.83
C LYS A 2 27.90 -42.12 -34.80
N SER A 3 27.96 -42.58 -33.55
CA SER A 3 27.60 -41.86 -32.33
C SER A 3 28.45 -40.59 -32.20
N ILE A 4 27.82 -39.44 -32.03
CA ILE A 4 28.49 -38.20 -31.61
C ILE A 4 28.50 -38.21 -30.09
N ASN A 5 29.59 -38.73 -29.54
CA ASN A 5 29.83 -38.81 -28.10
C ASN A 5 30.35 -37.44 -27.63
N ARG A 6 29.46 -36.57 -27.12
CA ARG A 6 29.87 -35.31 -26.48
C ARG A 6 30.54 -35.64 -25.13
N ARG A 7 31.87 -35.68 -25.10
CA ARG A 7 32.62 -35.68 -23.84
C ARG A 7 32.46 -34.29 -23.19
N PHE A 8 31.52 -34.17 -22.27
CA PHE A 8 31.52 -33.10 -21.29
C PHE A 8 32.66 -33.38 -20.30
N THR A 9 33.69 -32.54 -20.35
CA THR A 9 34.75 -32.49 -19.33
C THR A 9 34.14 -31.93 -18.04
N TYR A 10 34.00 -32.76 -17.01
CA TYR A 10 33.75 -32.26 -15.67
C TYR A 10 35.05 -31.71 -15.10
N LEU A 11 35.10 -30.40 -14.90
CA LEU A 11 36.12 -29.72 -14.10
C LEU A 11 35.86 -30.10 -12.63
N SER A 12 36.80 -30.83 -12.03
CA SER A 12 36.82 -31.14 -10.60
C SER A 12 36.96 -29.85 -9.78
N MET A 13 35.85 -29.24 -9.38
CA MET A 13 35.84 -28.27 -8.28
C MET A 13 35.75 -29.05 -6.97
N SER A 14 36.88 -29.20 -6.29
CA SER A 14 36.93 -29.66 -4.90
C SER A 14 36.38 -28.56 -4.00
N ALA A 15 35.05 -28.54 -3.81
CA ALA A 15 34.41 -27.78 -2.74
C ALA A 15 34.37 -28.67 -1.50
N THR A 16 35.35 -28.53 -0.61
CA THR A 16 35.20 -28.96 0.79
C THR A 16 34.22 -28.00 1.45
N HIS A 17 32.92 -28.24 1.28
CA HIS A 17 31.90 -27.61 2.12
C HIS A 17 31.90 -28.40 3.42
N ASP A 18 32.52 -27.85 4.46
CA ASP A 18 32.46 -28.39 5.81
C ASP A 18 31.00 -28.29 6.28
N LEU A 19 30.34 -29.43 6.47
CA LEU A 19 28.93 -29.48 6.89
C LEU A 19 28.76 -29.23 8.39
N ASN A 20 29.85 -28.91 9.11
CA ASN A 20 29.85 -28.68 10.55
C ASN A 20 29.93 -27.21 10.97
N GLU A 21 29.98 -26.26 10.03
CA GLU A 21 29.90 -24.84 10.37
C GLU A 21 28.46 -24.33 10.22
N VAL A 22 27.66 -24.52 11.27
CA VAL A 22 26.43 -23.72 11.42
C VAL A 22 26.92 -22.30 11.72
N PRO A 23 26.68 -21.29 10.85
CA PRO A 23 27.05 -19.93 11.19
C PRO A 23 26.36 -19.59 12.49
N ALA A 24 27.14 -19.19 13.51
CA ALA A 24 26.61 -18.84 14.81
C ALA A 24 25.46 -17.85 14.60
N ALA A 25 24.24 -18.29 14.91
CA ALA A 25 23.06 -17.45 14.71
C ALA A 25 23.31 -16.13 15.46
N PRO A 26 23.05 -14.98 14.83
CA PRO A 26 23.16 -13.71 15.52
C PRO A 26 22.41 -13.83 16.86
N SER A 27 22.99 -13.33 17.94
CA SER A 27 22.34 -13.40 19.25
C SER A 27 20.95 -12.77 19.16
N ALA A 28 19.98 -13.29 19.90
CA ALA A 28 18.61 -12.77 19.92
C ALA A 28 18.56 -11.25 20.18
N THR A 29 19.59 -10.70 20.85
CA THR A 29 19.79 -9.27 21.04
C THR A 29 19.84 -8.49 19.72
N ASN A 30 20.51 -9.01 18.69
CA ASN A 30 20.65 -8.32 17.41
C ASN A 30 19.35 -8.30 16.60
N PHE A 31 18.50 -9.31 16.75
CA PHE A 31 17.19 -9.36 16.09
C PHE A 31 16.14 -8.49 16.79
N VAL A 32 16.20 -8.38 18.12
CA VAL A 32 15.24 -7.61 18.91
C VAL A 32 15.61 -6.13 18.97
N LEU A 33 16.90 -5.80 19.02
CA LEU A 33 17.40 -4.43 19.20
C LEU A 33 17.92 -3.80 17.90
N GLY A 34 17.33 -4.19 16.76
CA GLY A 34 17.64 -3.55 15.48
C GLY A 34 17.24 -2.07 15.49
N GLU A 35 18.07 -1.23 14.90
CA GLU A 35 17.77 0.19 14.76
C GLU A 35 16.58 0.40 13.81
N SER A 36 15.70 1.34 14.16
CA SER A 36 14.58 1.74 13.33
C SER A 36 14.94 2.97 12.50
N VAL A 37 14.39 3.04 11.29
CA VAL A 37 14.46 4.26 10.47
C VAL A 37 13.40 5.26 10.91
N GLU A 38 13.64 6.54 10.63
CA GLU A 38 12.67 7.60 10.91
C GLU A 38 11.44 7.47 9.99
N MET A 39 10.27 7.80 10.53
CA MET A 39 9.00 7.79 9.80
C MET A 39 8.77 9.14 9.11
N PRO A 40 8.08 9.18 7.95
CA PRO A 40 7.66 10.43 7.33
C PRO A 40 6.80 11.30 8.25
N ASP A 41 7.00 12.63 8.18
CA ASP A 41 6.30 13.62 9.01
C ASP A 41 4.76 13.59 8.86
N ASP A 42 4.25 13.12 7.71
CA ASP A 42 2.82 13.04 7.43
C ASP A 42 2.16 11.77 7.99
N THR A 43 2.92 10.89 8.64
CA THR A 43 2.41 9.61 9.13
C THR A 43 1.43 9.84 10.29
N PRO A 44 0.15 9.49 10.16
CA PRO A 44 -0.82 9.66 11.23
C PRO A 44 -0.48 8.74 12.41
N THR A 45 -0.44 9.29 13.62
CA THR A 45 -0.27 8.52 14.85
C THR A 45 -1.54 7.73 15.18
N CYS A 46 -1.37 6.49 15.65
CA CYS A 46 -2.50 5.69 16.12
C CYS A 46 -3.11 6.30 17.39
N LYS A 47 -4.34 6.80 17.29
CA LYS A 47 -5.09 7.42 18.39
C LYS A 47 -6.60 7.25 18.17
N GLY A 48 -7.28 6.66 19.14
CA GLY A 48 -8.74 6.53 19.15
C GLY A 48 -9.45 7.76 19.74
N HIS A 49 -10.78 7.69 19.77
CA HIS A 49 -11.61 8.71 20.40
C HIS A 49 -11.36 8.79 21.93
N ASP A 50 -11.28 10.01 22.46
CA ASP A 50 -11.14 10.26 23.90
C ASP A 50 -12.50 10.59 24.52
N PHE A 51 -13.09 9.61 25.21
CA PHE A 51 -14.42 9.72 25.83
C PHE A 51 -14.48 10.69 27.01
N ASN A 52 -13.33 11.16 27.53
CA ASN A 52 -13.32 12.17 28.60
C ASN A 52 -13.76 13.55 28.11
N HIS A 53 -13.72 13.80 26.79
CA HIS A 53 -14.17 15.06 26.19
C HIS A 53 -15.66 15.07 25.81
N GLY A 54 -16.42 14.07 26.27
CA GLY A 54 -17.84 13.91 25.98
C GLY A 54 -18.10 12.82 24.95
N PHE A 55 -19.39 12.60 24.67
CA PHE A 55 -19.85 11.60 23.73
C PHE A 55 -20.46 12.28 22.49
N ASP A 56 -19.68 12.32 21.40
CA ASP A 56 -20.15 12.75 20.08
C ASP A 56 -19.85 11.67 19.03
N ILE A 57 -20.90 11.20 18.36
CA ILE A 57 -20.81 10.16 17.33
C ILE A 57 -19.96 10.64 16.14
N SER A 58 -20.04 11.92 15.79
CA SER A 58 -19.30 12.46 14.65
C SER A 58 -17.79 12.37 14.89
N SER A 59 -17.34 12.83 16.06
CA SER A 59 -15.95 12.74 16.48
C SER A 59 -15.45 11.30 16.70
N LEU A 60 -16.33 10.40 17.17
CA LEU A 60 -16.02 8.96 17.27
C LEU A 60 -15.74 8.37 15.88
N ILE A 61 -16.63 8.58 14.91
CA ILE A 61 -16.45 8.09 13.53
C ILE A 61 -15.23 8.73 12.89
N GLN A 62 -14.96 10.03 13.13
CA GLN A 62 -13.76 10.69 12.62
C GLN A 62 -12.46 10.05 13.15
N SER A 63 -12.41 9.71 14.44
CA SER A 63 -11.23 9.06 15.04
C SER A 63 -10.90 7.67 14.44
N MET A 64 -11.86 7.05 13.74
CA MET A 64 -11.64 5.75 13.11
C MET A 64 -10.51 5.80 12.06
N ALA A 65 -10.25 6.97 11.47
CA ALA A 65 -9.13 7.17 10.54
C ALA A 65 -7.78 6.82 11.17
N SER A 66 -7.59 7.15 12.45
CA SER A 66 -6.36 6.92 13.23
C SER A 66 -6.46 5.77 14.23
N THR A 67 -7.55 4.99 14.23
CA THR A 67 -7.73 3.89 15.18
C THR A 67 -7.03 2.59 14.73
N GLY A 68 -6.83 2.41 13.43
CA GLY A 68 -6.18 1.22 12.86
C GLY A 68 -7.15 0.13 12.41
N PHE A 69 -6.59 -0.92 11.78
CA PHE A 69 -7.31 -2.09 11.28
C PHE A 69 -8.55 -1.74 10.45
N GLN A 70 -9.71 -2.34 10.77
CA GLN A 70 -10.96 -2.12 10.03
C GLN A 70 -11.56 -0.74 10.26
N ALA A 71 -11.25 -0.08 11.38
CA ALA A 71 -11.73 1.28 11.63
C ALA A 71 -11.14 2.26 10.60
N THR A 72 -9.84 2.15 10.32
CA THR A 72 -9.19 2.97 9.28
C THR A 72 -9.79 2.69 7.89
N ASN A 73 -10.10 1.43 7.58
CA ASN A 73 -10.76 1.08 6.31
C ASN A 73 -12.16 1.68 6.21
N LEU A 74 -12.93 1.69 7.29
CA LEU A 74 -14.25 2.32 7.31
C LEU A 74 -14.15 3.84 7.08
N ALA A 75 -13.22 4.52 7.75
CA ALA A 75 -12.99 5.96 7.53
C ALA A 75 -12.61 6.27 6.07
N ARG A 76 -11.75 5.42 5.46
CA ARG A 76 -11.39 5.53 4.03
C ARG A 76 -12.59 5.31 3.11
N ALA A 77 -13.46 4.36 3.41
CA ALA A 77 -14.68 4.13 2.63
C ALA A 77 -15.63 5.33 2.70
N CYS A 78 -15.79 5.95 3.87
CA CYS A 78 -16.57 7.19 4.01
C CYS A 78 -16.00 8.35 3.17
N GLU A 79 -14.67 8.49 3.13
CA GLU A 79 -14.00 9.48 2.28
C GLU A 79 -14.20 9.18 0.80
N GLU A 80 -14.11 7.92 0.39
CA GLU A 80 -14.32 7.53 -0.99
C GLU A 80 -15.77 7.77 -1.45
N ILE A 81 -16.76 7.49 -0.61
CA ILE A 81 -18.16 7.85 -0.89
C ILE A 81 -18.34 9.36 -1.02
N ARG A 82 -17.63 10.15 -0.21
CA ARG A 82 -17.65 11.62 -0.33
C ARG A 82 -17.10 12.05 -1.69
N ARG A 83 -15.99 11.47 -2.14
CA ARG A 83 -15.40 11.71 -3.47
C ARG A 83 -16.36 11.34 -4.60
N MET A 84 -16.99 10.17 -4.53
CA MET A 84 -18.00 9.74 -5.51
C MET A 84 -19.16 10.73 -5.60
N ARG A 85 -19.63 11.27 -4.47
CA ARG A 85 -20.71 12.27 -4.46
C ARG A 85 -20.29 13.64 -5.01
N THR A 86 -19.03 14.02 -4.84
CA THR A 86 -18.50 15.28 -5.37
C THR A 86 -18.11 15.18 -6.83
N TRP A 87 -17.84 13.97 -7.34
CA TRP A 87 -17.37 13.75 -8.69
C TRP A 87 -18.34 14.28 -9.75
N ARG A 88 -17.78 14.91 -10.77
CA ARG A 88 -18.48 15.43 -11.95
C ARG A 88 -17.80 14.96 -13.22
N LEU A 89 -18.57 14.95 -14.31
CA LEU A 89 -18.03 14.61 -15.63
C LEU A 89 -16.93 15.59 -16.09
N SER A 90 -16.91 16.80 -15.54
CA SER A 90 -15.84 17.78 -15.76
C SER A 90 -14.50 17.40 -15.13
N ASP A 91 -14.47 16.50 -14.14
CA ASP A 91 -13.25 16.13 -13.43
C ASP A 91 -12.34 15.22 -14.26
N VAL A 92 -12.89 14.62 -15.31
CA VAL A 92 -12.15 13.87 -16.34
C VAL A 92 -12.09 14.72 -17.60
N PRO A 93 -10.94 14.83 -18.29
CA PRO A 93 -10.85 15.56 -19.56
C PRO A 93 -11.72 14.90 -20.63
N TRP A 94 -12.34 15.71 -21.50
CA TRP A 94 -13.03 15.22 -22.70
C TRP A 94 -12.02 14.55 -23.63
N LYS A 95 -12.38 13.40 -24.21
CA LYS A 95 -11.54 12.69 -25.17
C LYS A 95 -12.09 12.82 -26.58
N GLU A 96 -11.20 12.85 -27.56
CA GLU A 96 -11.58 12.85 -28.97
C GLU A 96 -12.37 11.58 -29.31
N GLY A 97 -13.62 11.75 -29.75
CA GLY A 97 -14.58 10.67 -29.99
C GLY A 97 -15.69 10.53 -28.94
N ASP A 98 -15.63 11.30 -27.84
CA ASP A 98 -16.76 11.48 -26.94
C ASP A 98 -17.83 12.39 -27.59
N ASP A 99 -19.03 12.45 -27.01
CA ASP A 99 -20.13 13.27 -27.51
C ASP A 99 -19.74 14.77 -27.61
N GLU A 100 -19.94 15.38 -28.78
CA GLU A 100 -19.62 16.80 -29.03
C GLU A 100 -20.50 17.73 -28.21
N ASP A 101 -21.71 17.29 -27.82
CA ASP A 101 -22.61 18.05 -26.94
C ASP A 101 -22.06 18.15 -25.50
N LEU A 102 -21.12 17.26 -25.14
CA LEU A 102 -20.45 17.22 -23.83
C LEU A 102 -19.05 17.85 -23.86
N LYS A 103 -18.75 18.62 -24.90
CA LYS A 103 -17.48 19.35 -25.05
C LYS A 103 -17.43 20.59 -24.16
N ASP A 104 -18.57 21.23 -23.90
CA ASP A 104 -18.66 22.39 -23.02
C ASP A 104 -18.41 22.00 -21.55
N PRO A 105 -17.35 22.53 -20.90
CA PRO A 105 -17.04 22.26 -19.51
C PRO A 105 -18.19 22.62 -18.54
N GLU A 106 -19.00 23.64 -18.84
CA GLU A 106 -20.08 24.08 -17.94
C GLU A 106 -21.23 23.07 -17.90
N VAL A 107 -21.53 22.44 -19.04
CA VAL A 107 -22.51 21.33 -19.11
C VAL A 107 -22.01 20.13 -18.30
N ARG A 108 -20.73 19.77 -18.45
CA ARG A 108 -20.11 18.64 -17.74
C ARG A 108 -20.05 18.81 -16.22
N LYS A 109 -19.90 20.04 -15.72
CA LYS A 109 -19.91 20.34 -14.27
C LYS A 109 -21.25 20.05 -13.61
N THR A 110 -22.33 20.14 -14.38
CA THR A 110 -23.69 19.91 -13.87
C THR A 110 -24.02 18.41 -13.83
N ILE A 111 -23.33 17.61 -14.64
CA ILE A 111 -23.56 16.17 -14.75
C ILE A 111 -22.80 15.43 -13.64
N ARG A 112 -23.56 14.70 -12.82
CA ARG A 112 -23.02 13.71 -11.89
C ARG A 112 -22.64 12.46 -12.68
N ALA A 113 -21.42 11.99 -12.49
CA ALA A 113 -20.90 10.77 -13.12
C ALA A 113 -20.87 9.62 -12.11
#